data_AF-A0A5K0Y147-F1
#
_entry.id   AF-A0A5K0Y147-F1
#
_cell.length_a   1.000
_cell.length_b   1.000
_cell.length_c   1.000
_cell.angle_alpha   90.00
_cell.angle_beta   90.00
_cell.angle_gamma   90.00
#
_symmetry.space_group_name_H-M   'P 1'
#
loop_
_entity.id
_entity.type
_entity.pdbx_description
1 polymer ?
#
loop_
_entity_poly.entity_id
_entity_poly.type
_entity_poly.pdbx_seq_one_letter_code
_entity_poly.pdbx_strand_id
1 'polypeptide(L)' 'MLSIRENQFYGSVPQFLGILSKLKLLSIGDNRLTGTIP' A
#
# COMPACT_ATOMS: atom_id res chain seq x y z
N MET A 1 -4.76 -8.07 -7.53
CA MET A 1 -5.50 -7.22 -6.57
C MET A 1 -4.92 -7.50 -5.21
N LEU A 2 -4.43 -6.47 -4.53
CA LEU A 2 -3.97 -6.56 -3.16
C LEU A 2 -4.80 -5.57 -2.33
N SER A 3 -5.40 -6.03 -1.23
CA SER A 3 -6.24 -5.21 -0.36
C SER A 3 -5.91 -5.50 1.10
N ILE A 4 -5.62 -4.44 1.83
CA ILE A 4 -5.41 -4.42 3.28
C ILE A 4 -6.14 -3.22 3.92
N ARG A 5 -7.21 -2.77 3.24
CA ARG A 5 -8.03 -1.66 3.68
C ARG A 5 -8.57 -1.90 5.10
N GLU A 6 -8.83 -0.82 5.83
CA GLU A 6 -9.49 -0.87 7.15
C GLU A 6 -8.68 -1.62 8.21
N ASN A 7 -7.39 -1.27 8.31
CA ASN A 7 -6.49 -1.82 9.31
C ASN A 7 -5.82 -0.70 10.12
N GLN A 8 -5.02 -1.07 11.11
CA GLN A 8 -4.24 -0.13 11.93
C GLN A 8 -2.76 -0.13 11.56
N PHE A 9 -2.41 -0.52 10.32
CA PHE A 9 -1.01 -0.55 9.90
C PHE A 9 -0.42 0.85 9.87
N TYR A 10 0.82 0.96 10.32
CA TYR A 10 1.55 2.21 10.46
C TYR A 10 2.95 2.07 9.86
N GLY A 11 3.60 3.21 9.61
CA GLY A 11 4.91 3.26 8.93
C GLY A 11 4.78 3.58 7.45
N SER A 12 5.90 3.56 6.73
CA SER A 12 5.95 4.01 5.33
C SER A 12 5.42 2.97 4.34
N VAL A 13 4.77 3.42 3.27
CA VAL A 13 4.42 2.56 2.13
C VAL A 13 5.70 1.91 1.56
N PRO A 14 5.79 0.57 1.47
CA PRO A 14 6.99 -0.10 1.01
C PRO A 14 7.28 0.14 -0.48
N GLN A 15 8.53 0.47 -0.79
CA GLN A 15 8.95 0.84 -2.15
C GLN A 15 8.91 -0.31 -3.16
N PHE A 16 8.98 -1.57 -2.67
CA PHE A 16 8.88 -2.76 -3.52
C PHE A 16 7.51 -2.86 -4.22
N LEU A 17 6.47 -2.19 -3.70
CA LEU A 17 5.14 -2.16 -4.34
C LEU A 17 5.21 -1.55 -5.74
N GLY A 18 6.12 -0.59 -5.99
CA GLY A 18 6.33 -0.01 -7.31
C GLY A 18 7.00 -0.96 -8.33
N ILE A 19 7.60 -2.06 -7.87
CA ILE A 19 8.26 -3.07 -8.72
C ILE A 19 7.23 -4.08 -9.26
N LEU A 20 6.02 -4.13 -8.68
CA LEU A 20 4.99 -5.09 -9.04
C LEU A 20 4.30 -4.71 -10.37
N SER A 21 4.97 -4.96 -11.49
CA SER A 21 4.53 -4.60 -12.85
C SER A 21 3.17 -5.17 -13.28
N LYS A 22 2.68 -6.21 -12.60
CA LYS A 22 1.36 -6.82 -12.85
C LYS A 22 0.29 -6.36 -11.86
N LEU A 23 0.62 -5.52 -10.88
CA LEU A 23 -0.33 -5.04 -9.89
C LEU A 23 -1.25 -4.00 -10.52
N LYS A 24 -2.53 -4.36 -10.69
CA LYS A 24 -3.55 -3.48 -11.29
C LYS A 24 -4.36 -2.69 -10.26
N LEU A 25 -4.41 -3.17 -9.02
CA LEU A 25 -5.21 -2.57 -7.95
C LEU A 25 -4.55 -2.82 -6.61
N LEU A 26 -4.31 -1.72 -5.90
CA LEU A 26 -3.79 -1.65 -4.54
C LEU A 26 -4.79 -0.87 -3.68
N SER A 27 -5.34 -1.51 -2.66
CA SER A 27 -6.23 -0.87 -1.68
C SER A 27 -5.61 -0.90 -0.30
N ILE A 28 -5.13 0.26 0.15
CA ILE A 28 -4.44 0.45 1.44
C ILE A 28 -5.07 1.57 2.28
N GLY A 29 -6.23 2.06 1.86
CA GLY A 29 -6.97 3.12 2.57
C GLY A 29 -7.35 2.71 3.98
N ASP A 30 -7.78 3.69 4.78
CA ASP A 30 -8.21 3.48 6.16
C ASP A 30 -7.14 2.73 7.00
N ASN A 31 -5.90 3.25 6.92
CA ASN A 31 -4.72 2.83 7.68
C ASN A 31 -3.96 4.08 8.16
N ARG A 32 -2.87 3.88 8.91
CA ARG A 32 -1.96 4.94 9.41
C ARG A 32 -0.62 4.94 8.66
N LEU A 33 -0.65 4.55 7.39
CA LEU A 33 0.54 4.50 6.54
C LEU A 33 0.97 5.91 6.14
N THR A 34 2.28 6.13 6.06
CA THR A 34 2.92 7.41 5.72
C THR A 34 3.86 7.25 4.52
N GLY A 35 4.54 8.33 4.09
CA GLY A 35 5.49 8.29 2.97
C GLY A 35 4.82 8.42 1.60
N THR A 36 5.60 8.16 0.54
CA THR A 36 5.18 8.32 -0.85
C THR A 36 4.72 7.01 -1.44
N ILE A 37 3.67 7.06 -2.27
CA ILE A 37 3.30 5.94 -3.13
C ILE A 37 4.36 5.84 -4.24
N PRO A 38 5.08 4.70 -4.36
CA PRO A 38 6.12 4.50 -5.37
C PRO A 38 5.56 4.18 -6.77
#